data_AF-A0A6G0HG16-F1
#
_entry.id   AF-A0A6G0HG16-F1
#
_cell.length_a   1.000
_cell.length_b   1.000
_cell.length_c   1.000
_cell.angle_alpha   90.00
_cell.angle_beta   90.00
_cell.angle_gamma   90.00
#
_symmetry.space_group_name_H-M   'P 1'
#
loop_
_entity.id
_entity.type
_entity.pdbx_description
1 polymer ?
#
loop_
_entity_poly.entity_id
_entity_poly.type
_entity_poly.pdbx_seq_one_letter_code
_entity_poly.pdbx_strand_id
1 'polypeptide(L)'
;METFDVPTPRMDWESSNLPDAWRRFKQHIDLMFTGPLNKKSEEEKCSFLLLWIGHKGRDISNAWILTEDDAKQLKTYYDGFSPYLTPKADPIFARYKFHEKTQGSGESFEHFVTELKLLVKDCGYANSEEMVRDRIVFATNSPRSNSLAEKTVQTAKRILTKAKEDKKDPYLSLLEYRNTPVDGLKSPAQILMSHRLSSILPTTALQLRP
;
A
#
# COMPACT_ATOMS: atom_id res chain seq x y z
N MET A 1 15.50 -8.07 44.67
CA MET A 1 14.67 -8.36 43.49
C MET A 1 15.64 -8.43 42.33
N GLU A 2 15.87 -9.60 41.75
CA GLU A 2 16.88 -9.78 40.69
C GLU A 2 16.52 -8.89 39.50
N THR A 3 17.31 -7.84 39.28
CA THR A 3 17.16 -6.93 38.16
C THR A 3 17.76 -7.62 36.95
N PHE A 4 16.95 -8.41 36.25
CA PHE A 4 17.26 -8.76 34.87
C PHE A 4 17.46 -7.43 34.12
N ASP A 5 18.60 -7.27 33.44
CA ASP A 5 18.97 -6.10 32.62
C ASP A 5 18.11 -5.99 31.34
N VAL A 6 16.86 -6.43 31.44
CA VAL A 6 15.89 -6.51 30.37
C VAL A 6 15.04 -5.24 30.46
N PRO A 7 14.93 -4.46 29.37
CA PRO A 7 14.12 -3.25 29.35
C PRO A 7 12.68 -3.53 29.75
N THR A 8 12.11 -2.73 30.65
CA THR A 8 10.70 -2.90 31.05
C THR A 8 9.78 -2.62 29.87
N PRO A 9 8.79 -3.48 29.57
CA PRO A 9 7.78 -3.19 28.58
C PRO A 9 7.06 -1.89 28.90
N ARG A 10 6.80 -1.07 27.87
CA ARG A 10 6.02 0.16 28.00
C ARG A 10 5.18 0.38 26.75
N MET A 11 3.88 0.60 26.92
CA MET A 11 2.98 0.91 25.82
C MET A 11 3.17 2.37 25.38
N ASP A 12 3.36 2.57 24.07
CA ASP A 12 3.38 3.90 23.46
C ASP A 12 2.01 4.22 22.86
N TRP A 13 1.23 5.00 23.62
CA TRP A 13 -0.12 5.43 23.26
C TRP A 13 -0.18 6.63 22.31
N GLU A 14 0.96 7.26 22.05
CA GLU A 14 1.07 8.43 21.18
C GLU A 14 1.66 8.06 19.80
N SER A 15 1.91 6.77 19.57
CA SER A 15 2.36 6.23 18.30
C SER A 15 1.35 6.52 17.17
N SER A 16 1.88 6.90 16.00
CA SER A 16 1.10 7.07 14.77
C SER A 16 0.48 5.76 14.26
N ASN A 17 0.97 4.61 14.73
CA ASN A 17 0.42 3.29 14.42
C ASN A 17 0.19 2.49 15.71
N LEU A 18 -0.91 2.80 16.39
CA LEU A 18 -1.31 2.18 17.65
C LEU A 18 -1.42 0.65 17.60
N PRO A 19 -1.94 0.00 16.52
CA PRO A 19 -1.89 -1.46 16.35
C PRO A 19 -0.49 -2.05 16.40
N ASP A 20 0.46 -1.43 15.68
CA ASP A 20 1.82 -1.95 15.61
C ASP A 20 2.56 -1.74 16.93
N ALA A 21 2.36 -0.59 17.57
CA ALA A 21 2.86 -0.31 18.91
C ALA A 21 2.36 -1.35 19.91
N TRP A 22 1.06 -1.67 19.88
CA TRP A 22 0.49 -2.71 20.72
C TRP A 22 1.04 -4.09 20.42
N ARG A 23 1.20 -4.45 19.14
CA ARG A 23 1.77 -5.75 18.74
C ARG A 23 3.17 -5.95 19.32
N ARG A 24 4.04 -4.94 19.19
CA ARG A 24 5.40 -4.96 19.75
C ARG A 24 5.39 -5.02 21.27
N PHE A 25 4.51 -4.24 21.90
CA PHE A 25 4.32 -4.23 23.34
C PHE A 25 3.88 -5.61 23.87
N LYS A 26 2.84 -6.18 23.28
CA LYS A 26 2.32 -7.52 23.63
C LYS A 26 3.40 -8.59 23.45
N GLN A 27 4.13 -8.56 22.34
CA GLN A 27 5.24 -9.50 22.11
C GLN A 27 6.30 -9.40 23.22
N HIS A 28 6.66 -8.18 23.66
CA HIS A 28 7.61 -7.99 24.75
C HIS A 28 7.06 -8.54 26.08
N ILE A 29 5.79 -8.29 26.38
CA ILE A 29 5.13 -8.85 27.58
C ILE A 29 5.13 -10.38 27.56
N ASP A 30 4.77 -10.99 26.44
CA ASP A 30 4.73 -12.44 26.31
C ASP A 30 6.13 -13.06 26.48
N LEU A 31 7.18 -12.39 26.00
CA LEU A 31 8.58 -12.78 26.27
C LEU A 31 8.94 -12.66 27.76
N MET A 32 8.48 -11.62 28.44
CA MET A 32 8.69 -11.46 29.89
C MET A 32 8.00 -12.58 30.68
N PHE A 33 6.77 -12.95 30.31
CA PHE A 33 6.00 -14.00 30.98
C PHE A 33 6.41 -15.42 30.60
N THR A 34 7.15 -15.63 29.51
CA THR A 34 7.72 -16.95 29.15
C THR A 34 9.15 -17.12 29.66
N GLY A 35 9.91 -16.03 29.80
CA GLY A 35 11.27 -16.03 30.33
C GLY A 35 11.32 -15.65 31.82
N PRO A 36 11.74 -14.41 32.17
CA PRO A 36 12.07 -14.02 33.56
C PRO A 36 10.92 -14.18 34.58
N LEU A 37 9.67 -14.01 34.14
CA LEU A 37 8.48 -13.99 35.01
C LEU A 37 7.58 -15.21 34.81
N ASN A 38 8.13 -16.34 34.33
CA ASN A 38 7.32 -17.52 34.02
C ASN A 38 6.68 -18.22 35.24
N LYS A 39 7.29 -18.08 36.43
CA LYS A 39 6.78 -18.66 37.68
C LYS A 39 5.66 -17.85 38.32
N LYS A 40 5.31 -16.69 37.77
CA LYS A 40 4.31 -15.78 38.32
C LYS A 40 2.89 -16.28 38.03
N SER A 41 1.99 -16.10 38.99
CA SER A 41 0.57 -16.43 38.83
C SER A 41 -0.09 -15.56 37.76
N GLU A 42 -1.23 -15.97 37.22
CA GLU A 42 -1.94 -15.17 36.22
C GLU A 42 -2.39 -13.80 36.78
N GLU A 43 -2.76 -13.76 38.06
CA GLU A 43 -3.10 -12.53 38.79
C GLU A 43 -1.91 -11.55 38.88
N GLU A 44 -0.71 -12.08 39.16
CA GLU A 44 0.52 -11.29 39.15
C GLU A 44 0.83 -10.76 37.75
N LYS A 45 0.57 -11.56 36.69
CA LYS A 45 0.75 -11.14 35.29
C LYS A 45 -0.22 -10.01 34.90
N CYS A 46 -1.48 -10.06 35.33
CA CYS A 46 -2.43 -8.96 35.14
C CYS A 46 -1.92 -7.67 35.80
N SER A 47 -1.38 -7.78 37.02
CA SER A 47 -0.80 -6.63 37.73
C SER A 47 0.39 -6.03 36.97
N PHE A 48 1.30 -6.87 36.44
CA PHE A 48 2.40 -6.40 35.60
C PHE A 48 1.94 -5.73 34.30
N LEU A 49 0.92 -6.28 33.63
CA LEU A 49 0.32 -5.67 32.44
C LEU A 49 -0.18 -4.25 32.75
N LEU A 50 -0.94 -4.07 33.84
CA LEU A 50 -1.47 -2.76 34.25
C LEU A 50 -0.36 -1.78 34.64
N LEU A 51 0.76 -2.27 35.18
CA LEU A 51 1.92 -1.42 35.45
C LEU A 51 2.54 -0.90 34.15
N TRP A 52 2.77 -1.78 33.18
CA TRP A 52 3.47 -1.50 31.92
C TRP A 52 2.64 -0.77 30.87
N ILE A 53 1.31 -0.85 30.94
CA ILE A 53 0.43 -0.19 29.98
C ILE A 53 0.35 1.33 30.18
N GLY A 54 0.82 1.83 31.31
CA GLY A 54 0.87 3.27 31.63
C GLY A 54 -0.49 3.87 32.01
N HIS A 55 -0.48 5.16 32.35
CA HIS A 55 -1.65 5.87 32.89
C HIS A 55 -2.89 5.79 32.00
N LYS A 56 -2.75 6.11 30.71
CA LYS A 56 -3.86 6.09 29.73
C LYS A 56 -4.51 4.71 29.63
N GLY A 57 -3.73 3.64 29.64
CA GLY A 57 -4.25 2.28 29.64
C GLY A 57 -4.98 1.91 30.93
N ARG A 58 -4.50 2.39 32.08
CA ARG A 58 -5.18 2.19 33.37
C ARG A 58 -6.51 2.95 33.44
N ASP A 59 -6.58 4.16 32.90
CA ASP A 59 -7.82 4.92 32.83
C ASP A 59 -8.89 4.19 32.01
N ILE A 60 -8.48 3.58 30.89
CA ILE A 60 -9.34 2.72 30.07
C ILE A 60 -9.79 1.49 30.85
N SER A 61 -8.87 0.78 31.53
CA SER A 61 -9.25 -0.43 32.27
C SER A 61 -10.14 -0.15 33.48
N ASN A 62 -9.96 0.99 34.14
CA ASN A 62 -10.77 1.41 35.28
C ASN A 62 -12.23 1.71 34.90
N ALA A 63 -12.49 1.99 33.63
CA ALA A 63 -13.85 2.19 33.12
C ALA A 63 -14.61 0.87 32.88
N TRP A 64 -13.95 -0.29 32.98
CA TRP A 64 -14.56 -1.59 32.77
C TRP A 64 -15.19 -2.15 34.04
N ILE A 65 -16.34 -2.80 33.90
CA ILE A 65 -16.98 -3.56 34.97
C ILE A 65 -16.51 -5.01 34.82
N LEU A 66 -15.50 -5.39 35.60
CA LEU A 66 -14.90 -6.73 35.60
C LEU A 66 -15.43 -7.53 36.80
N THR A 67 -15.68 -8.83 36.61
CA THR A 67 -15.94 -9.76 37.73
C THR A 67 -14.62 -10.15 38.42
N GLU A 68 -14.69 -10.69 39.64
CA GLU A 68 -13.50 -11.16 40.37
C GLU A 68 -12.73 -12.25 39.60
N ASP A 69 -13.43 -13.12 38.87
CA ASP A 69 -12.82 -14.14 38.02
C ASP A 69 -12.21 -13.53 36.75
N ASP A 70 -12.89 -12.57 36.12
CA ASP A 70 -12.40 -11.93 34.89
C ASP A 70 -11.16 -11.06 35.12
N ALA A 71 -11.05 -10.43 36.29
CA ALA A 71 -9.90 -9.61 36.68
C ALA A 71 -8.60 -10.42 36.87
N LYS A 72 -8.72 -11.74 37.02
CA LYS A 72 -7.59 -12.66 37.18
C LYS A 72 -7.08 -13.23 35.87
N GLN A 73 -7.80 -13.01 34.78
CA GLN A 73 -7.47 -13.55 33.47
C GLN A 73 -6.77 -12.50 32.60
N LEU A 74 -5.55 -12.83 32.16
CA LEU A 74 -4.76 -11.92 31.32
C LEU A 74 -5.47 -11.67 29.97
N LYS A 75 -6.18 -12.70 29.48
CA LYS A 75 -6.95 -12.65 28.25
C LYS A 75 -8.01 -11.55 28.27
N THR A 76 -8.72 -11.37 29.39
CA THR A 76 -9.75 -10.35 29.53
C THR A 76 -9.22 -8.96 29.24
N TYR A 77 -8.04 -8.62 29.74
CA TYR A 77 -7.41 -7.33 29.48
C TYR A 77 -7.00 -7.18 28.01
N TYR A 78 -6.39 -8.20 27.42
CA TYR A 78 -6.05 -8.16 25.99
C TYR A 78 -7.27 -7.96 25.09
N ASP A 79 -8.37 -8.64 25.40
CA ASP A 79 -9.62 -8.54 24.65
C ASP A 79 -10.31 -7.18 24.90
N GLY A 80 -10.28 -6.68 26.14
CA GLY A 80 -10.82 -5.37 26.51
C GLY A 80 -10.09 -4.19 25.87
N PHE A 81 -8.76 -4.29 25.69
CA PHE A 81 -7.99 -3.25 25.01
C PHE A 81 -8.16 -3.30 23.49
N SER A 82 -8.47 -4.47 22.91
CA SER A 82 -8.58 -4.67 21.46
C SER A 82 -9.35 -3.55 20.73
N PRO A 83 -10.57 -3.14 21.16
CA PRO A 83 -11.35 -2.08 20.50
C PRO A 83 -10.71 -0.68 20.50
N TYR A 84 -9.83 -0.40 21.46
CA TYR A 84 -9.13 0.88 21.58
C TYR A 84 -7.85 0.93 20.73
N LEU A 85 -7.38 -0.24 20.30
CA LEU A 85 -6.10 -0.43 19.63
C LEU A 85 -6.28 -0.64 18.14
N THR A 86 -7.41 -1.20 17.73
CA THR A 86 -7.88 -1.00 16.37
C THR A 86 -8.12 0.50 16.21
N PRO A 87 -7.47 1.19 15.25
CA PRO A 87 -8.18 2.26 14.58
C PRO A 87 -9.49 1.60 14.21
N LYS A 88 -10.63 2.19 14.59
CA LYS A 88 -11.92 1.83 13.96
C LYS A 88 -11.57 1.53 12.52
N ALA A 89 -11.71 0.27 12.10
CA ALA A 89 -11.21 -0.18 10.81
C ALA A 89 -11.98 0.64 9.79
N ASP A 90 -11.41 1.78 9.46
CA ASP A 90 -12.00 2.78 8.64
C ASP A 90 -11.27 2.57 7.33
N PRO A 91 -11.96 2.00 6.33
CA PRO A 91 -11.45 1.96 4.98
C PRO A 91 -10.77 3.27 4.58
N ILE A 92 -11.23 4.42 5.08
CA ILE A 92 -10.64 5.74 4.82
C ILE A 92 -9.17 5.82 5.29
N PHE A 93 -8.83 5.35 6.49
CA PHE A 93 -7.45 5.44 6.99
C PHE A 93 -6.52 4.43 6.32
N ALA A 94 -7.01 3.22 6.03
CA ALA A 94 -6.27 2.24 5.23
C ALA A 94 -5.99 2.79 3.82
N ARG A 95 -6.99 3.42 3.21
CA ARG A 95 -6.85 4.11 1.91
C ARG A 95 -5.85 5.25 1.98
N TYR A 96 -5.86 6.05 3.05
CA TYR A 96 -4.85 7.10 3.27
C TYR A 96 -3.43 6.51 3.24
N LYS A 97 -3.15 5.46 4.02
CA LYS A 97 -1.82 4.80 4.04
C LYS A 97 -1.44 4.21 2.69
N PHE A 98 -2.40 3.59 2.00
CA PHE A 98 -2.21 3.08 0.65
C PHE A 98 -1.80 4.19 -0.33
N HIS A 99 -2.45 5.37 -0.24
CA HIS A 99 -2.14 6.55 -1.07
C HIS A 99 -0.93 7.36 -0.61
N GLU A 100 -0.43 7.13 0.60
CA GLU A 100 0.82 7.72 1.08
C GLU A 100 2.04 6.94 0.58
N LYS A 101 1.91 5.63 0.38
CA LYS A 101 3.01 4.74 -0.04
C LYS A 101 3.56 5.13 -1.41
N THR A 102 4.83 5.48 -1.46
CA THR A 102 5.62 5.76 -2.68
C THR A 102 6.86 4.87 -2.71
N GLN A 103 7.41 4.61 -3.90
CA GLN A 103 8.60 3.77 -4.06
C GLN A 103 9.82 4.52 -3.52
N GLY A 104 10.48 3.99 -2.49
CA GLY A 104 11.67 4.60 -1.89
C GLY A 104 12.86 4.67 -2.84
N SER A 105 13.80 5.59 -2.60
CA SER A 105 15.06 5.68 -3.35
C SER A 105 15.90 4.41 -3.11
N GLY A 106 15.98 3.54 -4.13
CA GLY A 106 16.68 2.25 -4.05
C GLY A 106 15.80 1.06 -3.63
N GLU A 107 14.50 1.27 -3.41
CA GLU A 107 13.56 0.17 -3.18
C GLU A 107 13.34 -0.64 -4.45
N SER A 108 13.47 -1.97 -4.37
CA SER A 108 13.12 -2.87 -5.46
C SER A 108 11.65 -2.72 -5.83
N PHE A 109 11.36 -2.71 -7.12
CA PHE A 109 9.98 -2.65 -7.62
C PHE A 109 9.11 -3.79 -7.07
N GLU A 110 9.65 -5.00 -6.95
CA GLU A 110 8.89 -6.15 -6.41
C GLU A 110 8.50 -5.97 -4.95
N HIS A 111 9.42 -5.39 -4.15
CA HIS A 111 9.15 -5.08 -2.74
C HIS A 111 8.04 -4.05 -2.62
N PHE A 112 8.11 -2.98 -3.41
CA PHE A 112 7.10 -1.94 -3.47
C PHE A 112 5.71 -2.48 -3.84
N VAL A 113 5.62 -3.31 -4.89
CA VAL A 113 4.36 -3.93 -5.31
C VAL A 113 3.82 -4.86 -4.24
N THR A 114 4.69 -5.59 -3.54
CA THR A 114 4.30 -6.48 -2.45
C THR A 114 3.67 -5.69 -1.29
N GLU A 115 4.28 -4.57 -0.89
CA GLU A 115 3.72 -3.72 0.15
C GLU A 115 2.36 -3.11 -0.25
N LEU A 116 2.20 -2.66 -1.50
CA LEU A 116 0.91 -2.18 -2.00
C LEU A 116 -0.19 -3.25 -1.93
N LYS A 117 0.14 -4.50 -2.29
CA LYS A 117 -0.79 -5.64 -2.21
C LYS A 117 -1.15 -6.03 -0.78
N LEU A 118 -0.30 -5.73 0.19
CA LEU A 118 -0.63 -5.93 1.61
C LEU A 118 -1.56 -4.82 2.10
N LEU A 119 -1.25 -3.55 1.80
CA LEU A 119 -2.03 -2.39 2.24
C LEU A 119 -3.45 -2.37 1.67
N VAL A 120 -3.64 -2.80 0.42
CA VAL A 120 -4.95 -2.75 -0.24
C VAL A 120 -6.00 -3.67 0.42
N LYS A 121 -5.57 -4.73 1.12
CA LYS A 121 -6.47 -5.70 1.77
C LYS A 121 -7.37 -5.04 2.82
N ASP A 122 -6.84 -4.04 3.51
CA ASP A 122 -7.55 -3.33 4.58
C ASP A 122 -8.35 -2.13 4.05
N CYS A 123 -8.25 -1.80 2.75
CA CYS A 123 -8.88 -0.62 2.15
C CYS A 123 -10.35 -0.83 1.77
N GLY A 124 -10.85 -2.06 1.78
CA GLY A 124 -12.24 -2.39 1.42
C GLY A 124 -12.64 -1.97 0.00
N TYR A 125 -11.69 -1.98 -0.95
CA TYR A 125 -11.99 -1.70 -2.35
C TYR A 125 -12.58 -2.94 -3.03
N ALA A 126 -13.68 -2.77 -3.76
CA ALA A 126 -14.24 -3.83 -4.60
C ALA A 126 -13.26 -4.25 -5.72
N ASN A 127 -12.44 -3.32 -6.20
CA ASN A 127 -11.50 -3.47 -7.30
C ASN A 127 -10.03 -3.27 -6.84
N SER A 128 -9.60 -4.03 -5.84
CA SER A 128 -8.27 -3.90 -5.22
C SER A 128 -7.10 -3.99 -6.23
N GLU A 129 -7.18 -4.88 -7.22
CA GLU A 129 -6.14 -5.02 -8.24
C GLU A 129 -6.00 -3.78 -9.14
N GLU A 130 -7.11 -3.11 -9.45
CA GLU A 130 -7.10 -1.86 -10.24
C GLU A 130 -6.45 -0.74 -9.44
N MET A 131 -6.78 -0.62 -8.15
CA MET A 131 -6.18 0.38 -7.27
C MET A 131 -4.67 0.21 -7.14
N VAL A 132 -4.18 -1.03 -7.03
CA VAL A 132 -2.74 -1.33 -7.01
C VAL A 132 -2.07 -0.91 -8.32
N ARG A 133 -2.68 -1.18 -9.48
CA ARG A 133 -2.15 -0.75 -10.78
C ARG A 133 -2.05 0.76 -10.89
N ASP A 134 -3.10 1.47 -10.53
CA ASP A 134 -3.12 2.94 -10.55
C ASP A 134 -2.02 3.49 -9.64
N ARG A 135 -1.89 2.93 -8.43
CA ARG A 135 -0.87 3.36 -7.49
C ARG A 135 0.55 3.11 -8.02
N ILE A 136 0.79 2.00 -8.72
CA ILE A 136 2.07 1.74 -9.39
C ILE A 136 2.38 2.85 -10.40
N VAL A 137 1.42 3.30 -11.20
CA VAL A 137 1.63 4.37 -12.19
C VAL A 137 1.96 5.70 -11.51
N PHE A 138 1.19 6.08 -10.47
CA PHE A 138 1.35 7.38 -9.83
C PHE A 138 2.50 7.49 -8.83
N ALA A 139 2.93 6.37 -8.23
CA ALA A 139 3.82 6.37 -7.07
C ALA A 139 5.15 5.63 -7.28
N THR A 140 5.41 5.15 -8.50
CA THR A 140 6.75 4.66 -8.87
C THR A 140 7.67 5.84 -9.19
N ASN A 141 8.90 5.77 -8.67
CA ASN A 141 9.93 6.77 -8.89
C ASN A 141 10.62 6.57 -10.25
N SER A 142 9.84 6.50 -11.32
CA SER A 142 10.34 6.48 -12.69
C SER A 142 9.92 7.75 -13.43
N PRO A 143 10.71 8.83 -13.32
CA PRO A 143 10.48 10.06 -14.08
C PRO A 143 10.41 9.81 -15.60
N ARG A 144 11.10 8.76 -16.07
CA ARG A 144 11.18 8.42 -17.50
C ARG A 144 9.89 7.80 -18.05
N SER A 145 9.22 6.94 -17.30
CA SER A 145 7.96 6.31 -17.77
C SER A 145 6.81 7.31 -17.77
N ASN A 146 6.70 8.13 -16.73
CA ASN A 146 5.62 9.12 -16.61
C ASN A 146 5.79 10.24 -17.65
N SER A 147 7.02 10.74 -17.86
CA SER A 147 7.28 11.72 -18.92
C SER A 147 7.06 11.16 -20.33
N LEU A 148 7.28 9.86 -20.58
CA LEU A 148 7.01 9.24 -21.87
C LEU A 148 5.51 9.07 -22.12
N ALA A 149 4.75 8.64 -21.12
CA ALA A 149 3.30 8.56 -21.19
C ALA A 149 2.68 9.95 -21.46
N GLU A 150 3.10 10.98 -20.71
CA GLU A 150 2.66 12.36 -20.91
C GLU A 150 2.98 12.88 -22.31
N LYS A 151 4.21 12.67 -22.81
CA LYS A 151 4.60 13.06 -24.17
C LYS A 151 3.77 12.35 -25.24
N THR A 152 3.40 11.09 -25.01
CA THR A 152 2.57 10.32 -25.94
C THR A 152 1.15 10.88 -25.99
N VAL A 153 0.54 11.15 -24.84
CA VAL A 153 -0.79 11.78 -24.75
C VAL A 153 -0.79 13.16 -25.40
N GLN A 154 0.23 13.98 -25.13
CA GLN A 154 0.38 15.30 -25.77
C GLN A 154 0.50 15.19 -27.30
N THR A 155 1.22 14.18 -27.80
CA THR A 155 1.36 13.93 -29.23
C THR A 155 0.04 13.53 -29.88
N ALA A 156 -0.70 12.60 -29.26
CA ALA A 156 -2.04 12.22 -29.73
C ALA A 156 -3.00 13.42 -29.74
N LYS A 157 -3.02 14.22 -28.67
CA LYS A 157 -3.85 15.43 -28.58
C LYS A 157 -3.52 16.42 -29.71
N ARG A 158 -2.24 16.65 -29.97
CA ARG A 158 -1.77 17.53 -31.06
C ARG A 158 -2.20 17.02 -32.44
N ILE A 159 -2.14 15.70 -32.69
CA ILE A 159 -2.62 15.10 -33.94
C ILE A 159 -4.12 15.36 -34.12
N LEU A 160 -4.92 15.12 -33.07
CA LEU A 160 -6.36 15.34 -33.11
C LEU A 160 -6.73 16.82 -33.32
N THR A 161 -6.02 17.75 -32.66
CA THR A 161 -6.23 19.19 -32.84
C THR A 161 -5.92 19.63 -34.27
N LYS A 162 -4.78 19.22 -34.83
CA LYS A 162 -4.42 19.54 -36.22
C LYS A 162 -5.38 18.94 -37.23
N ALA A 163 -5.83 17.69 -37.02
CA ALA A 163 -6.81 17.06 -37.89
C ALA A 163 -8.13 17.86 -37.93
N LYS A 164 -8.56 18.39 -36.77
CA LYS A 164 -9.75 19.25 -36.67
C LYS A 164 -9.56 20.60 -37.39
N GLU A 165 -8.41 21.23 -37.24
CA GLU A 165 -8.07 22.49 -37.92
C GLU A 165 -8.02 22.32 -39.45
N ASP A 166 -7.40 21.25 -39.92
CA ASP A 166 -7.26 20.91 -41.34
C ASP A 166 -8.54 20.32 -41.96
N LYS A 167 -9.60 20.10 -41.17
CA LYS A 167 -10.84 19.38 -41.57
C LYS A 167 -10.56 17.98 -42.14
N LYS A 168 -9.56 17.29 -41.63
CA LYS A 168 -9.21 15.90 -41.98
C LYS A 168 -9.84 14.92 -41.01
N ASP A 169 -9.97 13.67 -41.44
CA ASP A 169 -10.42 12.58 -40.56
C ASP A 169 -9.38 12.33 -39.44
N PRO A 170 -9.77 12.48 -38.16
CA PRO A 170 -8.88 12.21 -37.02
C PRO A 170 -8.41 10.75 -36.95
N TYR A 171 -9.25 9.79 -37.38
CA TYR A 171 -8.89 8.36 -37.36
C TYR A 171 -7.82 8.05 -38.38
N LEU A 172 -7.95 8.62 -39.58
CA LEU A 172 -6.92 8.51 -40.62
C LEU A 172 -5.59 9.13 -40.16
N SER A 173 -5.64 10.29 -39.51
CA SER A 173 -4.44 10.97 -39.00
C SER A 173 -3.70 10.12 -37.94
N LEU A 174 -4.44 9.42 -37.08
CA LEU A 174 -3.87 8.48 -36.11
C LEU A 174 -3.34 7.20 -36.77
N LEU A 175 -4.01 6.70 -37.81
CA LEU A 175 -3.57 5.54 -38.58
C LEU A 175 -2.22 5.80 -39.25
N GLU A 176 -2.06 6.97 -39.88
CA GLU A 176 -0.79 7.37 -40.49
C GLU A 176 0.33 7.52 -39.45
N TYR A 177 0.05 8.12 -38.29
CA TYR A 177 1.02 8.19 -37.19
C TYR A 177 1.47 6.79 -36.73
N ARG A 178 0.55 5.83 -36.63
CA ARG A 178 0.88 4.44 -36.24
C ARG A 178 1.75 3.72 -37.27
N ASN A 179 1.63 4.09 -38.54
CA ASN A 179 2.39 3.49 -39.63
C ASN A 179 3.69 4.23 -39.97
N THR A 180 3.89 5.44 -39.46
CA THR A 180 5.07 6.26 -39.73
C THR A 180 6.25 5.82 -38.85
N PRO A 181 7.39 5.40 -39.42
CA PRO A 181 8.62 5.14 -38.67
C PRO A 181 9.14 6.43 -38.01
N VAL A 182 9.72 6.31 -36.81
CA VAL A 182 10.27 7.46 -36.07
C VAL A 182 11.77 7.27 -35.92
N ASP A 183 12.58 8.21 -36.44
CA ASP A 183 14.04 8.30 -36.25
C ASP A 183 14.80 6.95 -36.31
N GLY A 184 14.63 6.20 -37.40
CA GLY A 184 15.32 4.94 -37.62
C GLY A 184 14.76 3.74 -36.84
N LEU A 185 13.73 3.94 -36.02
CA LEU A 185 12.97 2.88 -35.37
C LEU A 185 11.78 2.43 -36.22
N LYS A 186 11.32 1.20 -35.98
CA LYS A 186 10.08 0.67 -36.56
C LYS A 186 8.89 1.56 -36.16
N SER A 187 7.85 1.60 -36.98
CA SER A 187 6.65 2.37 -36.66
C SER A 187 5.96 1.86 -35.39
N PRO A 188 5.13 2.67 -34.71
CA PRO A 188 4.40 2.22 -33.52
C PRO A 188 3.60 0.92 -33.74
N ALA A 189 2.95 0.77 -34.90
CA ALA A 189 2.24 -0.46 -35.26
C ALA A 189 3.18 -1.66 -35.35
N GLN A 190 4.35 -1.49 -35.95
CA GLN A 190 5.34 -2.56 -36.09
C GLN A 190 6.01 -2.93 -34.76
N ILE A 191 6.15 -1.98 -33.82
CA ILE A 191 6.68 -2.27 -32.49
C ILE A 191 5.67 -3.09 -31.68
N LEU A 192 4.39 -2.70 -31.72
CA LEU A 192 3.35 -3.30 -30.89
C LEU A 192 2.77 -4.59 -31.49
N MET A 193 2.61 -4.63 -32.81
CA MET A 193 1.90 -5.69 -33.54
C MET A 193 2.79 -6.46 -34.51
N SER A 194 4.09 -6.14 -34.59
CA SER A 194 5.08 -6.77 -35.49
C SER A 194 4.83 -6.60 -37.00
N HIS A 195 3.73 -5.98 -37.43
CA HIS A 195 3.38 -5.73 -38.83
C HIS A 195 2.91 -4.28 -39.05
N ARG A 196 2.78 -3.87 -40.32
CA ARG A 196 2.22 -2.56 -40.70
C ARG A 196 0.71 -2.66 -40.92
N LEU A 197 -0.02 -1.62 -40.58
CA LEU A 197 -1.46 -1.54 -40.82
C LEU A 197 -1.74 -1.10 -42.25
N SER A 198 -2.85 -1.54 -42.83
CA SER A 198 -3.33 -1.00 -44.10
C SER A 198 -3.64 0.49 -43.94
N SER A 199 -3.14 1.31 -44.86
CA SER A 199 -3.33 2.77 -44.86
C SER A 199 -3.62 3.26 -46.27
N ILE A 200 -3.90 4.55 -46.41
CA ILE A 200 -4.19 5.15 -47.71
C ILE A 200 -2.90 5.36 -48.51
N LEU A 201 -1.74 5.38 -47.84
CA LEU A 201 -0.45 5.45 -48.51
C LEU A 201 -0.15 4.14 -49.26
N PRO A 202 0.33 4.21 -50.52
CA PRO A 202 0.69 3.03 -51.30
C PRO A 202 1.76 2.21 -50.57
N THR A 203 1.48 0.93 -50.32
CA THR A 203 2.40 0.00 -49.68
C THR A 203 2.40 -1.34 -50.40
N THR A 204 3.51 -2.07 -50.33
CA THR A 204 3.62 -3.39 -50.98
C THR A 204 2.93 -4.44 -50.12
N ALA A 205 2.17 -5.36 -50.74
CA ALA A 205 1.47 -6.44 -50.04
C ALA A 205 2.39 -7.33 -49.16
N LEU A 206 3.69 -7.38 -49.46
CA LEU A 206 4.70 -8.05 -48.64
C LEU A 206 4.91 -7.40 -47.26
N GLN A 207 4.74 -6.08 -47.16
CA GLN A 207 4.97 -5.31 -45.93
C GLN A 207 3.77 -5.33 -44.97
N LEU A 208 2.61 -5.81 -45.42
CA LEU A 208 1.37 -5.94 -44.65
C LEU A 208 1.17 -7.37 -44.09
N ARG A 209 2.11 -8.28 -44.35
CA ARG A 209 2.03 -9.65 -43.82
C ARG A 209 2.33 -9.66 -42.31
N PRO A 210 1.65 -10.52 -41.52
CA PRO A 210 1.94 -10.72 -40.11
C PRO A 210 3.37 -11.17 -39.85
#